data_AF-A0A087G1H0-F1
#
_entry.id   AF-A0A087G1H0-F1
#
_cell.length_a   1.000
_cell.length_b   1.000
_cell.length_c   1.000
_cell.angle_alpha   90.00
_cell.angle_beta   90.00
_cell.angle_gamma   90.00
#
_symmetry.space_group_name_H-M   'P 1'
#
loop_
_entity.id
_entity.type
_entity.pdbx_description
1 polymer ?
#
loop_
_entity_poly.entity_id
_entity_poly.type
_entity_poly.pdbx_seq_one_letter_code
_entity_poly.pdbx_strand_id
1 'polypeptide(L)'
;MIPSFPLEGIELGKLVLNSGLLESSWSKILVVNAATNPNQDSALAFQTFNEAKFTIVVFAAPPINRNVSASSTRLSKSQDQNPFPFLCSEKISEFSVHTRALELLTSAYNDLSNLKTELLKSENPVILTGAALGGAVASLFTLWLLETKAALVHRGVNMDDDIQPNP
;
A
#
# COMPACT_ATOMS: atom_id res chain seq x y z
N MET A 1 7.19 -37.18 7.45
CA MET A 1 6.02 -36.36 7.07
C MET A 1 6.47 -35.44 5.95
N ILE A 2 6.06 -35.71 4.71
CA ILE A 2 6.38 -34.84 3.56
C ILE A 2 5.26 -33.79 3.51
N PRO A 3 5.55 -32.50 3.48
CA PRO A 3 4.50 -31.50 3.59
C PRO A 3 3.77 -31.32 2.25
N SER A 4 2.44 -31.28 2.31
CA SER A 4 1.48 -31.17 1.20
C SER A 4 1.32 -29.74 0.65
N PHE A 5 2.41 -28.97 0.55
CA PHE A 5 2.38 -27.58 0.08
C PHE A 5 2.06 -27.33 -1.42
N PRO A 6 2.33 -28.26 -2.38
CA PRO A 6 2.18 -27.93 -3.80
C PRO A 6 0.73 -27.74 -4.26
N LEU A 7 -0.21 -28.46 -3.65
CA LEU A 7 -1.60 -28.50 -4.15
C LEU A 7 -2.37 -27.23 -3.77
N GLU A 8 -2.18 -26.74 -2.54
CA GLU A 8 -2.80 -25.53 -2.03
C GLU A 8 -2.39 -24.29 -2.84
N GLY A 9 -1.11 -24.19 -3.23
CA GLY A 9 -0.61 -23.10 -4.06
C GLY A 9 -1.21 -23.09 -5.47
N ILE A 10 -1.42 -24.27 -6.07
CA ILE A 10 -2.07 -24.39 -7.40
C ILE A 10 -3.53 -23.99 -7.31
N GLU A 11 -4.25 -24.44 -6.29
CA GLU A 11 -5.66 -24.10 -6.08
C GLU A 11 -5.85 -22.61 -5.83
N LEU A 12 -5.02 -22.01 -4.97
CA LEU A 12 -5.03 -20.57 -4.72
C LEU A 12 -4.67 -19.77 -5.99
N GLY A 13 -3.67 -20.22 -6.75
CA GLY A 13 -3.31 -19.60 -8.03
C GLY A 13 -4.46 -19.61 -9.04
N LYS A 14 -5.17 -20.75 -9.17
CA LYS A 14 -6.36 -20.86 -10.01
C LYS A 14 -7.49 -19.96 -9.52
N LEU A 15 -7.72 -19.90 -8.20
CA LEU A 15 -8.73 -19.02 -7.62
C LEU A 15 -8.44 -17.54 -7.96
N VAL A 16 -7.20 -17.09 -7.75
CA VAL A 16 -6.80 -15.71 -8.07
C VAL A 16 -6.93 -15.43 -9.56
N LEU A 17 -6.50 -16.34 -10.43
CA LEU A 17 -6.63 -16.18 -11.89
C LEU A 17 -8.10 -16.08 -12.32
N ASN A 18 -8.95 -16.98 -11.81
CA ASN A 18 -10.37 -17.04 -12.18
C ASN A 18 -11.22 -15.96 -11.52
N SER A 19 -10.70 -15.23 -10.52
CA SER A 19 -11.42 -14.14 -9.85
C SER A 19 -11.60 -12.89 -10.72
N GLY A 20 -10.82 -12.75 -11.80
CA GLY A 20 -10.77 -11.54 -12.62
C GLY A 20 -10.03 -10.36 -11.97
N LEU A 21 -9.53 -10.50 -10.73
CA LEU A 21 -8.86 -9.40 -10.02
C LEU A 21 -7.54 -8.97 -10.68
N LEU A 22 -6.76 -9.93 -11.19
CA LEU A 22 -5.52 -9.64 -11.91
C LEU A 22 -5.79 -8.91 -13.23
N GLU A 23 -6.76 -9.38 -14.01
CA GLU A 23 -7.15 -8.77 -15.28
C GLU A 23 -7.68 -7.34 -15.05
N SER A 24 -8.60 -7.18 -14.09
CA SER A 24 -9.16 -5.88 -13.76
C SER A 24 -8.06 -4.91 -13.32
N SER A 25 -7.21 -5.30 -12.37
CA SER A 25 -6.09 -4.47 -11.90
C SER A 25 -5.13 -4.09 -13.04
N TRP A 26 -4.76 -5.06 -13.88
CA TRP A 26 -3.81 -4.84 -14.97
C TRP A 26 -4.40 -3.95 -16.07
N SER A 27 -5.69 -4.11 -16.39
CA SER A 27 -6.36 -3.25 -17.38
C SER A 27 -6.33 -1.77 -16.96
N LYS A 28 -6.53 -1.47 -15.68
CA LYS A 28 -6.46 -0.09 -15.16
C LYS A 28 -5.01 0.44 -15.13
N ILE A 29 -4.03 -0.42 -14.84
CA ILE A 29 -2.61 -0.07 -14.96
C ILE A 29 -2.28 0.42 -16.38
N LEU A 30 -2.78 -0.29 -17.40
CA LEU A 30 -2.56 0.12 -18.80
C LEU A 30 -3.20 1.47 -19.11
N VAL A 31 -4.41 1.75 -18.59
CA VAL A 31 -5.09 3.04 -18.76
C VAL A 31 -4.26 4.19 -18.16
N VAL A 32 -3.83 4.06 -16.90
CA VAL A 32 -3.08 5.12 -16.21
C VAL A 32 -1.72 5.34 -16.88
N ASN A 33 -1.03 4.27 -17.27
CA ASN A 33 0.26 4.37 -17.96
C ASN A 33 0.13 5.04 -19.33
N ALA A 34 -0.97 4.81 -20.07
CA ALA A 34 -1.20 5.46 -21.36
C ALA A 34 -1.51 6.96 -21.24
N ALA A 35 -2.13 7.37 -20.13
CA ALA A 35 -2.40 8.77 -19.82
C ALA A 35 -1.16 9.52 -19.27
N THR A 36 -0.18 8.78 -18.77
CA THR A 36 1.05 9.36 -18.20
C THR A 36 2.01 9.68 -19.34
N ASN A 37 2.27 10.97 -19.54
CA ASN A 37 3.16 11.42 -20.61
C ASN A 37 4.62 11.07 -20.25
N PRO A 38 5.35 10.27 -21.05
CA PRO A 38 6.73 9.89 -20.72
C PRO A 38 7.70 11.08 -20.64
N ASN A 39 7.29 12.24 -21.18
CA ASN A 39 8.06 13.49 -21.15
C ASN A 39 7.66 14.42 -19.99
N GLN A 40 6.60 14.12 -19.24
CA GLN A 40 6.25 14.86 -18.04
C GLN A 40 6.73 14.12 -16.80
N ASP A 41 7.76 14.72 -16.22
CA ASP A 41 8.12 14.83 -14.81
C ASP A 41 8.18 13.56 -13.97
N SER A 42 9.25 13.53 -13.17
CA SER A 42 9.67 12.44 -12.28
C SER A 42 8.69 12.16 -11.12
N ALA A 43 7.43 12.60 -11.23
CA ALA A 43 6.43 12.60 -10.18
C ALA A 43 5.59 11.31 -10.20
N LEU A 44 5.09 10.97 -9.02
CA LEU A 44 4.13 9.89 -8.83
C LEU A 44 2.74 10.33 -9.34
N ALA A 45 2.10 9.49 -10.14
CA ALA A 45 0.69 9.64 -10.50
C ALA A 45 -0.14 8.53 -9.85
N PHE A 46 -1.38 8.83 -9.51
CA PHE A 46 -2.34 7.82 -9.09
C PHE A 46 -3.75 8.13 -9.58
N GLN A 47 -4.56 7.09 -9.77
CA GLN A 47 -5.95 7.22 -10.18
C GLN A 47 -6.83 6.21 -9.45
N THR A 48 -8.01 6.67 -9.04
CA THR A 48 -9.03 5.88 -8.34
C THR A 48 -10.14 5.47 -9.30
N PHE A 49 -10.47 4.17 -9.31
CA PHE A 49 -11.55 3.58 -10.07
C PHE A 49 -12.55 2.94 -9.11
N ASN A 50 -13.78 3.45 -9.09
CA ASN A 50 -14.84 2.87 -8.28
C ASN A 50 -15.54 1.78 -9.09
N GLU A 51 -15.36 0.53 -8.67
CA GLU A 51 -16.08 -0.62 -9.21
C GLU A 51 -17.30 -0.92 -8.32
N ALA A 52 -18.24 -1.72 -8.81
CA ALA A 52 -19.49 -1.99 -8.09
C ALA A 52 -19.32 -2.64 -6.71
N LYS A 53 -18.19 -3.32 -6.46
CA LYS A 53 -17.95 -4.10 -5.23
C LYS A 53 -16.69 -3.68 -4.47
N PHE A 54 -15.85 -2.85 -5.05
CA PHE A 54 -14.55 -2.45 -4.48
C PHE A 54 -14.02 -1.22 -5.22
N THR A 55 -13.01 -0.58 -4.65
CA THR A 55 -12.30 0.53 -5.28
C THR A 55 -10.89 0.05 -5.67
N ILE A 56 -10.45 0.35 -6.89
CA ILE A 56 -9.06 0.13 -7.31
C ILE A 56 -8.35 1.49 -7.31
N VAL A 57 -7.22 1.58 -6.63
CA VAL A 57 -6.29 2.70 -6.78
C VAL A 57 -5.04 2.21 -7.49
N VAL A 58 -4.74 2.82 -8.63
CA VAL A 58 -3.57 2.51 -9.45
C VAL A 58 -2.50 3.56 -9.22
N PHE A 59 -1.29 3.12 -8.91
CA PHE A 59 -0.09 3.95 -8.82
C PHE A 59 0.78 3.75 -10.05
N ALA A 60 1.08 4.86 -10.73
CA ALA A 60 2.01 4.93 -11.84
C ALA A 60 3.22 5.77 -11.44
N ALA A 61 4.41 5.25 -11.70
CA ALA A 61 5.67 5.90 -11.38
C ALA A 61 6.53 6.01 -12.65
N PRO A 62 7.50 6.93 -12.65
CA PRO A 62 8.46 7.03 -13.74
C PRO A 62 9.21 5.71 -13.99
N PRO A 63 9.70 5.49 -15.22
CA PRO A 63 10.50 4.30 -15.54
C PRO A 63 11.70 4.16 -14.60
N ILE A 64 11.99 2.92 -14.21
CA ILE A 64 13.20 2.62 -13.45
C ILE A 64 14.41 2.85 -14.36
N ASN A 65 15.18 3.90 -14.09
CA ASN A 65 16.48 4.05 -14.74
C ASN A 65 17.41 2.96 -14.22
N ARG A 66 17.76 2.00 -15.08
CA ARG A 66 18.63 0.86 -14.74
C ARG A 66 20.03 1.25 -14.27
N ASN A 67 20.44 2.50 -14.51
CA ASN A 67 21.72 3.04 -14.03
C ASN A 67 21.62 3.64 -12.62
N VAL A 68 20.41 3.75 -12.04
CA VAL A 68 20.22 4.17 -10.65
C VAL A 68 20.41 2.94 -9.77
N SER A 69 21.44 3.00 -8.91
CA SER A 69 21.75 1.97 -7.92
C SER A 69 20.51 1.59 -7.10
N ALA A 70 20.36 0.30 -6.80
CA ALA A 70 19.35 -0.28 -5.91
C ALA A 70 19.59 0.17 -4.45
N SER A 71 19.45 1.48 -4.23
CA SER A 71 19.66 2.11 -2.95
C SER A 71 18.49 1.84 -2.02
N SER A 72 18.83 1.64 -0.75
CA SER A 72 17.86 1.49 0.32
C SER A 72 18.00 2.63 1.33
N THR A 73 16.87 3.08 1.85
CA THR A 73 16.80 4.03 2.96
C THR A 73 16.49 3.25 4.21
N ARG A 74 17.35 3.39 5.22
CA ARG A 74 17.15 2.80 6.54
C ARG A 74 16.20 3.68 7.34
N LEU A 75 15.15 3.09 7.89
CA LEU A 75 14.14 3.74 8.72
C LEU A 75 14.17 3.11 10.10
N SER A 76 14.22 3.94 11.14
CA SER A 76 14.21 3.48 12.54
C SER A 76 12.96 3.94 13.28
N LYS A 77 12.66 3.29 14.41
CA LYS A 77 11.48 3.60 15.24
C LYS A 77 11.49 5.04 15.78
N SER A 78 12.66 5.59 16.10
CA SER A 78 12.83 6.89 16.73
C SER A 78 13.03 8.04 15.73
N GLN A 79 12.94 7.77 14.42
CA GLN A 79 13.12 8.79 13.40
C GLN A 79 11.79 9.48 13.13
N ASP A 80 11.72 10.79 13.40
CA ASP A 80 10.50 11.61 13.27
C ASP A 80 9.88 11.59 11.85
N GLN A 81 10.67 11.24 10.83
CA GLN A 81 10.24 11.18 9.44
C GLN A 81 9.93 9.74 8.95
N ASN A 82 9.96 8.73 9.82
CA ASN A 82 9.58 7.37 9.44
C ASN A 82 8.05 7.28 9.35
N PRO A 83 7.43 7.03 8.17
CA PRO A 83 5.99 6.89 8.05
C PRO A 83 5.47 5.49 8.45
N PHE A 84 6.35 4.57 8.87
CA PHE A 84 5.99 3.21 9.28
C PHE A 84 6.63 2.80 10.64
N PRO A 85 6.51 3.61 11.70
CA PRO A 85 7.06 3.25 13.02
C PRO A 85 6.43 1.97 13.58
N PHE A 86 5.20 1.65 13.16
CA PHE A 86 4.47 0.43 13.57
C PHE A 86 5.09 -0.88 13.05
N LEU A 87 5.96 -0.83 12.03
CA LEU A 87 6.68 -2.02 11.55
C LEU A 87 7.88 -2.38 12.44
N CYS A 88 8.29 -1.47 13.33
CA CYS A 88 9.35 -1.73 14.28
C CYS A 88 8.83 -2.49 15.50
N SER A 89 9.62 -3.45 15.98
CA SER A 89 9.39 -4.20 17.22
C SER A 89 10.61 -4.11 18.14
N GLU A 90 10.53 -4.69 19.34
CA GLU A 90 11.69 -4.81 20.23
C GLU A 90 12.86 -5.56 19.59
N LYS A 91 12.56 -6.53 18.72
CA LYS A 91 13.57 -7.34 18.02
C LYS A 91 14.06 -6.69 16.72
N ILE A 92 13.26 -5.81 16.12
CA ILE A 92 13.53 -5.15 14.85
C ILE A 92 13.28 -3.66 15.03
N SER A 93 14.29 -2.93 15.47
CA SER A 93 14.21 -1.48 15.74
C SER A 93 14.29 -0.62 14.48
N GLU A 94 14.65 -1.24 13.35
CA GLU A 94 14.91 -0.59 12.07
C GLU A 94 14.75 -1.56 10.90
N PHE A 95 14.45 -1.02 9.74
CA PHE A 95 14.32 -1.77 8.49
C PHE A 95 14.77 -0.89 7.32
N SER A 96 14.84 -1.48 6.13
CA SER A 96 15.25 -0.78 4.91
C SER A 96 14.17 -0.86 3.85
N VAL A 97 13.91 0.25 3.16
CA VAL A 97 12.98 0.34 2.02
C VAL A 97 13.70 0.86 0.79
N HIS A 98 13.18 0.58 -0.40
CA HIS A 98 13.77 1.09 -1.64
C HIS A 98 13.70 2.62 -1.69
N THR A 99 14.85 3.31 -1.78
CA THR A 99 14.95 4.76 -1.62
C THR A 99 14.04 5.51 -2.59
N ARG A 100 14.05 5.16 -3.88
CA ARG A 100 13.21 5.86 -4.86
C ARG A 100 11.72 5.66 -4.66
N ALA A 101 11.31 4.51 -4.11
CA ALA A 101 9.89 4.28 -3.83
C ALA A 101 9.45 5.15 -2.64
N LEU A 102 10.31 5.29 -1.63
CA LEU A 102 10.07 6.16 -0.50
C LEU A 102 10.05 7.64 -0.92
N GLU A 103 10.99 8.10 -1.75
CA GLU A 103 11.03 9.47 -2.27
C GLU A 103 9.76 9.82 -3.07
N LEU A 104 9.28 8.91 -3.91
CA LEU A 104 8.03 9.12 -4.64
C LEU A 104 6.83 9.24 -3.69
N LEU A 105 6.74 8.35 -2.70
CA LEU A 105 5.69 8.40 -1.69
C LEU A 105 5.73 9.73 -0.90
N THR A 106 6.91 10.15 -0.44
CA THR A 106 7.05 11.39 0.35
C THR A 106 6.84 12.64 -0.48
N SER A 107 7.23 12.63 -1.76
CA SER A 107 6.99 13.77 -2.67
C SER A 107 5.51 14.05 -2.90
N ALA A 108 4.66 13.01 -2.84
CA ALA A 108 3.22 13.10 -3.00
C ALA A 108 2.45 13.05 -1.67
N TYR A 109 3.12 13.27 -0.53
CA TYR A 109 2.55 13.01 0.81
C TYR A 109 1.21 13.69 1.05
N ASN A 110 1.05 14.95 0.63
CA ASN A 110 -0.20 15.71 0.84
C ASN A 110 -1.38 15.08 0.08
N ASP A 111 -1.19 14.78 -1.21
CA ASP A 111 -2.22 14.17 -2.04
C ASP A 111 -2.58 12.76 -1.55
N LEU A 112 -1.56 11.99 -1.16
CA LEU A 112 -1.73 10.65 -0.62
C LEU A 112 -2.36 10.65 0.78
N SER A 113 -2.13 11.67 1.60
CA SER A 113 -2.80 11.83 2.91
C SER A 113 -4.30 12.09 2.75
N ASN A 114 -4.67 12.91 1.76
CA ASN A 114 -6.07 13.13 1.40
C ASN A 114 -6.72 11.83 0.92
N LEU A 115 -6.09 11.14 -0.05
CA LEU A 115 -6.54 9.84 -0.52
C LEU A 115 -6.68 8.83 0.62
N LYS A 116 -5.69 8.75 1.51
CA LYS A 116 -5.72 7.86 2.69
C LYS A 116 -6.95 8.14 3.56
N THR A 117 -7.25 9.41 3.81
CA THR A 117 -8.42 9.82 4.58
C THR A 117 -9.73 9.41 3.91
N GLU A 118 -9.83 9.56 2.59
CA GLU A 118 -11.01 9.12 1.81
C GLU A 118 -11.18 7.60 1.87
N LEU A 119 -10.11 6.84 1.65
CA LEU A 119 -10.14 5.38 1.67
C LEU A 119 -10.47 4.80 3.06
N LEU A 120 -10.09 5.49 4.14
CA LEU A 120 -10.42 5.08 5.51
C LEU A 120 -11.88 5.35 5.88
N LYS A 121 -12.55 6.31 5.21
CA LYS A 121 -13.97 6.60 5.40
C LYS A 121 -14.87 5.68 4.56
N SER A 122 -14.33 5.08 3.50
CA SER A 122 -15.04 4.16 2.63
C SER A 122 -15.22 2.79 3.28
N GLU A 123 -16.45 2.25 3.22
CA GLU A 123 -16.74 0.86 3.61
C GLU A 123 -16.40 -0.14 2.49
N ASN A 124 -16.15 0.34 1.27
CA ASN A 124 -15.82 -0.52 0.14
C ASN A 124 -14.42 -1.13 0.32
N PRO A 125 -14.25 -2.44 0.01
CA PRO A 125 -12.93 -3.04 -0.12
C PRO A 125 -12.06 -2.25 -1.10
N VAL A 126 -10.77 -2.13 -0.79
CA VAL A 126 -9.81 -1.36 -1.60
C VAL A 126 -8.71 -2.27 -2.12
N ILE A 127 -8.42 -2.15 -3.40
CA ILE A 127 -7.29 -2.79 -4.08
C ILE A 127 -6.31 -1.70 -4.47
N LEU A 128 -5.08 -1.78 -3.93
CA LEU A 128 -3.98 -0.89 -4.27
C LEU A 128 -3.07 -1.64 -5.23
N THR A 129 -2.80 -1.06 -6.40
CA THR A 129 -2.04 -1.75 -7.44
C THR A 129 -1.13 -0.80 -8.21
N GLY A 130 -0.20 -1.37 -8.96
CA GLY A 130 0.78 -0.64 -9.76
C GLY A 130 1.80 -1.60 -10.35
N ALA A 131 2.47 -1.17 -11.43
CA ALA A 131 3.55 -1.94 -12.04
C ALA A 131 4.92 -1.36 -11.65
N ALA A 132 5.94 -2.21 -11.58
CA ALA A 132 7.33 -1.82 -11.30
C ALA A 132 7.44 -0.89 -10.06
N LEU A 133 8.01 0.31 -10.23
CA LEU A 133 8.17 1.28 -9.14
C LEU A 133 6.82 1.78 -8.60
N GLY A 134 5.78 1.86 -9.45
CA GLY A 134 4.42 2.18 -9.03
C GLY A 134 3.85 1.10 -8.09
N GLY A 135 4.15 -0.18 -8.37
CA GLY A 135 3.80 -1.29 -7.48
C GLY A 135 4.53 -1.26 -6.14
N ALA A 136 5.80 -0.83 -6.13
CA ALA A 136 6.55 -0.60 -4.90
C ALA A 136 5.94 0.52 -4.06
N VAL A 137 5.55 1.64 -4.68
CA VAL A 137 4.85 2.73 -3.99
C VAL A 137 3.48 2.30 -3.48
N ALA A 138 2.70 1.54 -4.28
CA ALA A 138 1.42 0.99 -3.85
C ALA A 138 1.57 0.10 -2.59
N SER A 139 2.65 -0.68 -2.52
CA SER A 139 2.97 -1.50 -1.35
C SER A 139 3.30 -0.65 -0.12
N LEU A 140 4.12 0.40 -0.27
CA LEU A 140 4.41 1.35 0.81
C LEU A 140 3.14 2.08 1.28
N PHE A 141 2.29 2.51 0.35
CA PHE A 141 1.02 3.16 0.68
C PHE A 141 0.05 2.19 1.39
N THR A 142 0.06 0.90 1.02
CA THR A 142 -0.68 -0.15 1.74
C THR A 142 -0.25 -0.24 3.20
N LEU A 143 1.06 -0.26 3.46
CA LEU A 143 1.60 -0.25 4.82
C LEU A 143 1.16 1.01 5.59
N TRP A 144 1.19 2.17 4.94
CA TRP A 144 0.74 3.41 5.56
C TRP A 144 -0.76 3.39 5.92
N LEU A 145 -1.61 2.76 5.11
CA LEU A 145 -3.03 2.59 5.41
C LEU A 145 -3.26 1.65 6.60
N LEU A 146 -2.48 0.57 6.69
CA LEU A 146 -2.58 -0.41 7.78
C LEU A 146 -2.19 0.18 9.14
N GLU A 147 -1.23 1.10 9.18
CA GLU A 147 -0.87 1.83 10.41
C GLU A 147 -2.11 2.45 11.07
N THR A 148 -2.93 3.14 10.29
CA THR A 148 -4.10 3.85 10.81
C THR A 148 -5.25 2.91 11.14
N LYS A 149 -5.44 1.83 10.38
CA LYS A 149 -6.44 0.81 10.72
C LYS A 149 -6.08 0.10 12.03
N ALA A 150 -4.82 -0.25 12.25
CA ALA A 150 -4.35 -0.82 13.51
C ALA A 150 -4.61 0.15 14.68
N ALA A 151 -4.32 1.44 14.50
CA ALA A 151 -4.60 2.47 15.50
C ALA A 151 -6.11 2.66 15.79
N LEU A 152 -6.98 2.55 14.78
CA LEU A 152 -8.44 2.64 14.94
C LEU A 152 -9.01 1.40 15.66
N VAL A 153 -8.51 0.20 15.37
CA VAL A 153 -8.91 -1.03 16.08
C VAL A 153 -8.54 -0.93 17.57
N HIS A 154 -7.34 -0.45 17.90
CA HIS A 154 -6.96 -0.22 19.30
C HIS A 154 -7.82 0.84 20.02
N ARG A 155 -8.35 1.84 19.29
CA ARG A 155 -9.28 2.82 19.88
C ARG A 155 -10.69 2.27 20.09
N GLY A 156 -11.15 1.34 19.26
CA GLY A 156 -12.46 0.70 19.40
C GLY A 156 -12.57 -0.27 20.58
N VAL A 157 -11.45 -0.90 20.99
CA VAL A 157 -11.41 -1.84 22.13
C VAL A 157 -11.51 -1.12 23.49
N ASN A 158 -11.22 0.18 23.57
CA ASN A 158 -11.23 0.94 24.83
C ASN A 158 -12.57 1.60 25.18
N MET A 159 -13.65 1.37 24.42
CA MET A 159 -14.98 1.98 24.71
C MET A 159 -15.94 1.07 25.49
N ASP A 160 -15.59 -0.20 25.75
CA ASP A 160 -16.48 -1.15 26.43
C ASP A 160 -16.25 -1.30 27.96
N ASP A 161 -15.25 -0.61 28.53
CA ASP A 161 -14.87 -0.79 29.96
C ASP A 161 -15.26 0.38 30.89
N ASP A 162 -16.01 1.40 30.43
CA ASP A 162 -16.42 2.54 31.26
C ASP A 162 -17.92 2.50 31.61
N ILE A 163 -18.34 1.47 32.34
CA ILE A 163 -19.54 1.53 33.18
C ILE A 163 -19.13 1.22 34.63
N GLN A 164 -18.66 2.24 35.34
CA GLN A 164 -18.56 2.24 36.80
C GLN A 164 -19.97 2.31 37.41
N PRO A 165 -20.36 1.44 38.37
CA PRO A 165 -21.55 1.67 39.16
C PRO A 165 -21.26 2.77 40.20
N ASN A 166 -22.11 3.80 40.23
CA ASN A 166 -22.10 4.85 41.23
C ASN A 166 -22.64 4.32 42.59
N PRO A 167 -22.33 4.98 43.72
CA PRO A 167 -22.19 4.39 45.06
C PRO A 167 -23.48 3.89 45.72
#